data_AF-A0A2H0Y0R6-F1
#
_entry.id   AF-A0A2H0Y0R6-F1
#
_cell.length_a   1.000
_cell.length_b   1.000
_cell.length_c   1.000
_cell.angle_alpha   90.00
_cell.angle_beta   90.00
_cell.angle_gamma   90.00
#
_symmetry.space_group_name_H-M   'P 1'
#
loop_
_entity.id
_entity.type
_entity.pdbx_description
1 polymer ?
#
loop_
_entity_poly.entity_id
_entity_poly.type
_entity_poly.pdbx_seq_one_letter_code
_entity_poly.pdbx_strand_id
1 'polypeptide(L)'
;MVEQKSADYAITVKGNQETLRNDIAICFENPGPPHFETINKGHGRLEERRIWCSSAINGFVDFPYVAQVMRIDRKSTVIKTNKVTQETAHAITSLSEQKANPACLLALVREHWSIENKLHYVRDTTFDEDRCSIRSATGQRVMASFRNLVISLIRLKTSEKNTAQVLRQNAMKPHLALALMGL
;
A
#
# COMPACT_ATOMS: atom_id res chain seq x y z
N MET A 1 3.28 -15.36 13.01
CA MET A 1 2.17 -15.86 12.17
C MET A 1 2.55 -15.73 10.69
N VAL A 2 3.53 -16.52 10.25
CA VAL A 2 3.94 -16.72 8.83
C VAL A 2 4.10 -18.22 8.51
N GLU A 3 4.01 -19.11 9.51
CA GLU A 3 4.28 -20.54 9.33
C GLU A 3 3.08 -21.37 8.83
N GLN A 4 1.87 -20.82 8.71
CA GLN A 4 0.66 -21.63 8.44
C GLN A 4 -0.02 -21.39 7.08
N LYS A 5 0.45 -20.44 6.27
CA LYS A 5 -0.03 -20.27 4.90
C LYS A 5 1.16 -19.89 4.05
N SER A 6 1.55 -20.73 3.09
CA SER A 6 2.57 -20.44 2.06
C SER A 6 2.13 -19.26 1.18
N ALA A 7 2.02 -18.08 1.77
CA ALA A 7 1.59 -16.85 1.14
C ALA A 7 2.84 -16.06 0.75
N ASP A 8 3.03 -15.89 -0.54
CA ASP A 8 4.05 -15.01 -1.07
C ASP A 8 3.69 -13.54 -0.75
N TYR A 9 4.70 -12.70 -0.55
CA TYR A 9 4.53 -11.28 -0.27
C TYR A 9 5.34 -10.41 -1.23
N ALA A 10 4.87 -9.19 -1.49
CA ALA A 10 5.61 -8.11 -2.13
C ALA A 10 5.23 -6.80 -1.43
N ILE A 11 6.12 -6.28 -0.58
CA ILE A 11 5.79 -5.18 0.35
C ILE A 11 6.83 -4.07 0.29
N THR A 12 6.35 -2.83 0.46
CA THR A 12 7.22 -1.65 0.60
C THR A 12 7.80 -1.60 2.02
N VAL A 13 9.11 -1.39 2.11
CA VAL A 13 9.83 -1.18 3.37
C VAL A 13 9.53 0.22 3.89
N LYS A 14 8.92 0.32 5.08
CA LYS A 14 8.54 1.59 5.71
C LYS A 14 9.67 2.13 6.59
N GLY A 15 9.57 3.40 6.98
CA GLY A 15 10.61 4.11 7.76
C GLY A 15 10.90 3.54 9.15
N ASN A 16 10.07 2.64 9.67
CA ASN A 16 10.32 1.93 10.93
C ASN A 16 11.30 0.74 10.78
N GLN A 17 11.80 0.46 9.57
CA GLN A 17 12.81 -0.56 9.27
C GLN A 17 14.03 0.10 8.60
N GLU A 18 14.71 0.97 9.34
CA GLU A 18 15.75 1.84 8.80
C GLU A 18 16.96 1.06 8.24
N THR A 19 17.44 0.04 8.96
CA THR A 19 18.56 -0.81 8.51
C THR A 19 18.27 -1.47 7.17
N LEU A 20 17.14 -2.19 7.08
CA LEU A 20 16.72 -2.86 5.85
C LEU A 20 16.58 -1.87 4.68
N ARG A 21 16.01 -0.69 4.94
CA ARG A 21 15.88 0.33 3.91
C ARG A 21 17.24 0.82 3.43
N ASN A 22 18.18 1.04 4.34
CA ASN A 22 19.53 1.50 4.02
C ASN A 22 20.32 0.43 3.24
N ASP A 23 20.21 -0.85 3.60
CA ASP A 23 20.87 -1.95 2.88
C ASP A 23 20.38 -2.03 1.42
N ILE A 24 19.07 -1.91 1.22
CA ILE A 24 18.48 -1.86 -0.13
C ILE A 24 18.91 -0.58 -0.87
N ALA A 25 18.97 0.56 -0.19
CA ALA A 25 19.43 1.81 -0.80
C ALA A 25 20.89 1.71 -1.28
N ILE A 26 21.77 1.10 -0.48
CA ILE A 26 23.18 0.82 -0.85
C ILE A 26 23.23 -0.12 -2.05
N CYS A 27 22.43 -1.19 -2.05
CA CYS A 27 22.33 -2.13 -3.18
C CYS A 27 21.95 -1.43 -4.50
N PHE A 28 21.21 -0.33 -4.44
CA PHE A 28 20.74 0.43 -5.60
C PHE A 28 21.26 1.88 -5.64
N GLU A 29 22.45 2.13 -5.10
CA GLU A 29 23.07 3.46 -5.15
C GLU A 29 23.35 3.88 -6.60
N ASN A 30 23.84 2.94 -7.41
CA ASN A 30 24.12 3.12 -8.85
C ASN A 30 23.49 1.98 -9.67
N PRO A 31 22.16 1.97 -9.84
CA PRO A 31 21.43 0.78 -10.25
C PRO A 31 21.45 0.53 -11.78
N GLY A 32 22.16 1.35 -12.57
CA GLY A 32 22.14 1.26 -14.03
C GLY A 32 20.76 1.56 -14.64
N PRO A 33 20.49 1.13 -15.89
CA PRO A 33 19.18 1.32 -16.51
C PRO A 33 18.08 0.53 -15.77
N PRO A 34 16.83 1.03 -15.73
CA PRO A 34 15.74 0.32 -15.07
C PRO A 34 15.48 -1.02 -15.73
N HIS A 35 15.16 -2.03 -14.92
CA HIS A 35 14.82 -3.36 -15.42
C HIS A 35 13.43 -3.36 -16.07
N PHE A 36 12.55 -2.47 -15.63
CA PHE A 36 11.25 -2.22 -16.26
C PHE A 36 10.77 -0.80 -15.96
N GLU A 37 10.00 -0.24 -16.88
CA GLU A 37 9.39 1.08 -16.71
C GLU A 37 7.98 1.17 -17.29
N THR A 38 7.18 2.05 -16.71
CA THR A 38 5.83 2.36 -17.20
C THR A 38 5.59 3.85 -17.18
N ILE A 39 4.84 4.34 -18.18
CA ILE A 39 4.40 5.72 -18.27
C ILE A 39 2.88 5.72 -18.45
N ASN A 40 2.17 6.38 -17.55
CA ASN A 40 0.72 6.49 -17.59
C ASN A 40 0.30 7.95 -17.55
N LYS A 41 -0.64 8.33 -18.42
CA LYS A 41 -1.25 9.66 -18.42
C LYS A 41 -2.69 9.53 -17.91
N GLY A 42 -3.05 10.26 -16.86
CA GLY A 42 -4.37 10.20 -16.26
C GLY A 42 -4.61 11.33 -15.26
N HIS A 43 -5.87 11.75 -15.09
CA HIS A 43 -6.27 12.79 -14.13
C HIS A 43 -5.42 14.08 -14.17
N GLY A 44 -4.98 14.50 -15.36
CA GLY A 44 -4.14 15.69 -15.55
C GLY A 44 -2.68 15.53 -15.13
N ARG A 45 -2.22 14.30 -14.88
CA ARG A 45 -0.86 13.95 -14.48
C ARG A 45 -0.24 12.97 -15.48
N LEU A 46 1.07 13.09 -15.65
CA LEU A 46 1.93 12.08 -16.26
C LEU A 46 2.67 11.36 -15.13
N GLU A 47 2.52 10.04 -15.03
CA GLU A 47 3.14 9.22 -14.01
C GLU A 47 4.10 8.23 -14.65
N GLU A 48 5.38 8.38 -14.34
CA GLU A 48 6.45 7.48 -14.74
C GLU A 48 6.84 6.64 -13.51
N ARG A 49 6.96 5.32 -13.68
CA ARG A 49 7.43 4.40 -12.64
C ARG A 49 8.52 3.52 -13.20
N ARG A 50 9.63 3.43 -12.47
CA ARG A 50 10.80 2.63 -12.82
C ARG A 50 11.10 1.66 -11.69
N ILE A 51 11.52 0.45 -12.03
CA ILE A 51 11.88 -0.57 -11.06
C ILE A 51 13.25 -1.19 -11.37
N TRP A 52 14.01 -1.42 -10.31
CA TRP A 52 15.21 -2.26 -10.30
C TRP A 52 15.01 -3.36 -9.27
N CYS A 53 15.48 -4.56 -9.59
CA CYS A 53 15.35 -5.75 -8.75
C CYS A 53 16.73 -6.37 -8.56
N SER A 54 17.00 -6.94 -7.40
CA SER A 54 18.25 -7.64 -7.11
C SER A 54 18.01 -8.75 -6.10
N SER A 55 18.74 -9.85 -6.25
CA SER A 55 18.81 -10.94 -5.27
C SER A 55 20.14 -10.94 -4.50
N ALA A 56 21.05 -10.01 -4.81
CA ALA A 56 22.43 -10.01 -4.32
C ALA A 56 22.57 -9.86 -2.81
N ILE A 57 21.65 -9.13 -2.18
CA ILE A 57 21.71 -8.85 -0.73
C ILE A 57 20.80 -9.77 0.10
N ASN A 58 20.13 -10.76 -0.50
CA ASN A 58 19.17 -11.60 0.22
C ASN A 58 19.79 -12.32 1.42
N GLY A 59 21.07 -12.73 1.33
CA GLY A 59 21.79 -13.37 2.43
C GLY A 59 22.20 -12.44 3.57
N PHE A 60 22.11 -11.12 3.38
CA PHE A 60 22.45 -10.09 4.36
C PHE A 60 21.22 -9.39 4.95
N VAL A 61 20.05 -9.58 4.32
CA VAL A 61 18.79 -9.02 4.76
C VAL A 61 18.17 -9.92 5.82
N ASP A 62 18.02 -9.38 7.04
CA ASP A 62 17.30 -10.05 8.13
C ASP A 62 15.78 -9.89 7.95
N PHE A 63 15.23 -10.57 6.96
CA PHE A 63 13.79 -10.66 6.75
C PHE A 63 13.40 -12.04 6.20
N PRO A 64 12.37 -12.71 6.74
CA PRO A 64 12.05 -14.09 6.38
C PRO A 64 11.77 -14.29 4.89
N TYR A 65 12.44 -15.27 4.29
CA TYR A 65 12.21 -15.76 2.93
C TYR A 65 12.40 -14.72 1.82
N VAL A 66 13.18 -13.64 2.04
CA VAL A 66 13.44 -12.66 0.98
C VAL A 66 14.15 -13.32 -0.20
N ALA A 67 13.54 -13.18 -1.38
CA ALA A 67 14.03 -13.71 -2.63
C ALA A 67 14.43 -12.61 -3.62
N GLN A 68 13.85 -11.41 -3.51
CA GLN A 68 14.31 -10.22 -4.25
C GLN A 68 14.08 -8.94 -3.42
N VAL A 69 15.00 -8.00 -3.57
CA VAL A 69 14.88 -6.62 -3.12
C VAL A 69 14.64 -5.70 -4.32
N MET A 70 13.98 -4.57 -4.10
CA MET A 70 13.55 -3.67 -5.17
C MET A 70 13.78 -2.21 -4.79
N ARG A 71 14.19 -1.43 -5.79
CA ARG A 71 14.06 0.03 -5.81
C ARG A 71 12.97 0.41 -6.81
N ILE A 72 12.06 1.28 -6.40
CA ILE A 72 10.98 1.79 -7.24
C ILE A 72 11.03 3.32 -7.22
N ASP A 73 11.37 3.90 -8.35
CA ASP A 73 11.31 5.36 -8.52
C ASP A 73 9.99 5.74 -9.17
N ARG A 74 9.34 6.77 -8.61
CA ARG A 74 8.06 7.32 -9.06
C ARG A 74 8.26 8.78 -9.38
N LYS A 75 7.93 9.17 -10.60
CA LYS A 75 7.91 10.56 -11.02
C LYS A 75 6.51 10.91 -11.48
N SER A 76 5.98 12.01 -10.97
CA SER A 76 4.67 12.51 -11.32
C SER A 76 4.76 13.97 -11.74
N THR A 77 4.31 14.27 -12.96
CA THR A 77 4.32 15.60 -13.55
C THR A 77 2.89 16.08 -13.73
N VAL A 78 2.53 17.22 -13.14
CA VAL A 78 1.24 17.86 -13.35
C VAL A 78 1.25 18.61 -14.68
N ILE A 79 0.47 18.15 -15.66
CA ILE A 79 0.57 18.61 -17.05
C ILE A 79 0.32 20.11 -17.20
N LYS A 80 -0.63 20.67 -16.44
CA LYS A 80 -0.98 22.09 -16.53
C LYS A 80 0.10 23.03 -16.00
N THR A 81 0.88 22.58 -15.02
CA THR A 81 1.82 23.44 -14.28
C THR A 81 3.27 23.03 -14.48
N ASN A 82 3.51 21.90 -15.14
CA ASN A 82 4.80 21.21 -15.21
C ASN A 82 5.44 20.95 -13.84
N LYS A 83 4.67 21.00 -12.74
CA LYS A 83 5.18 20.67 -11.41
C LYS A 83 5.53 19.19 -11.36
N VAL A 84 6.80 18.89 -11.07
CA VAL A 84 7.32 17.54 -10.93
C VAL A 84 7.39 17.16 -9.45
N THR A 85 7.05 15.92 -9.14
CA THR A 85 7.27 15.28 -7.84
C THR A 85 7.97 13.95 -8.08
N GLN A 86 9.00 13.67 -7.30
CA GLN A 86 9.76 12.42 -7.37
C GLN A 86 9.80 11.77 -5.99
N GLU A 87 9.66 10.45 -5.97
CA GLU A 87 9.71 9.62 -4.76
C GLU A 87 10.44 8.32 -5.09
N THR A 88 11.34 7.90 -4.21
CA THR A 88 11.97 6.58 -4.25
C THR A 88 11.43 5.74 -3.11
N ALA A 89 10.98 4.53 -3.44
CA ALA A 89 10.52 3.53 -2.50
C ALA A 89 11.38 2.28 -2.59
N HIS A 90 11.61 1.63 -1.45
CA HIS A 90 12.28 0.33 -1.37
C HIS A 90 11.26 -0.75 -1.02
N ALA A 91 11.40 -1.93 -1.62
CA ALA A 91 10.49 -3.04 -1.39
C ALA A 91 11.24 -4.37 -1.33
N ILE A 92 10.60 -5.38 -0.76
CA ILE A 92 11.09 -6.77 -0.70
C ILE A 92 9.99 -7.76 -1.07
N THR A 93 10.37 -8.95 -1.54
CA THR A 93 9.44 -10.02 -1.89
C THR A 93 10.03 -11.40 -1.59
N SER A 94 9.15 -12.36 -1.29
CA SER A 94 9.49 -13.80 -1.26
C SER A 94 9.46 -14.48 -2.63
N LEU A 95 8.99 -13.78 -3.67
CA LEU A 95 8.93 -14.29 -5.02
C LEU A 95 10.32 -14.26 -5.64
N SER A 96 10.80 -15.39 -6.12
CA SER A 96 12.07 -15.46 -6.87
C SER A 96 11.92 -14.86 -8.26
N GLU A 97 13.05 -14.58 -8.91
CA GLU A 97 13.10 -14.01 -10.27
C GLU A 97 12.34 -14.87 -11.30
N GLN A 98 12.30 -16.19 -11.09
CA GLN A 98 11.55 -17.13 -11.94
C GLN A 98 10.03 -17.03 -11.73
N LYS A 99 9.58 -16.67 -10.53
CA LYS A 99 8.15 -16.56 -10.19
C LYS A 99 7.59 -15.18 -10.52
N ALA A 100 8.38 -14.12 -10.35
CA ALA A 100 7.95 -12.76 -10.59
C ALA A 100 9.08 -11.91 -11.18
N ASN A 101 8.87 -11.51 -12.43
CA ASN A 101 9.74 -10.57 -13.12
C ASN A 101 9.47 -9.11 -12.66
N PRO A 102 10.33 -8.15 -13.04
CA PRO A 102 10.19 -6.76 -12.60
C PRO A 102 8.84 -6.10 -12.95
N ALA A 103 8.24 -6.46 -14.09
CA ALA A 103 6.93 -5.94 -14.47
C ALA A 103 5.82 -6.45 -13.54
N CYS A 104 5.84 -7.74 -13.20
CA CYS A 104 4.92 -8.35 -12.23
C CYS A 104 5.08 -7.74 -10.84
N LEU A 105 6.33 -7.60 -10.37
CA LEU A 105 6.62 -6.99 -9.06
C LEU A 105 6.12 -5.55 -8.96
N LEU A 106 6.35 -4.74 -10.00
CA LEU A 106 5.86 -3.36 -10.03
C LEU A 106 4.32 -3.29 -9.97
N ALA A 107 3.63 -4.21 -10.64
CA ALA A 107 2.17 -4.32 -10.57
C ALA A 107 1.69 -4.74 -9.18
N LEU A 108 2.29 -5.78 -8.58
CA LEU A 108 1.96 -6.28 -7.25
C LEU A 108 2.12 -5.21 -6.18
N VAL A 109 3.27 -4.51 -6.17
CA VAL A 109 3.51 -3.42 -5.22
C VAL A 109 2.49 -2.29 -5.41
N ARG A 110 2.12 -1.96 -6.65
CA ARG A 110 1.11 -0.94 -6.96
C ARG A 110 -0.29 -1.34 -6.49
N GLU A 111 -0.69 -2.59 -6.68
CA GLU A 111 -1.98 -3.11 -6.21
C GLU A 111 -2.05 -3.10 -4.70
N HIS A 112 -1.00 -3.57 -4.03
CA HIS A 112 -0.91 -3.54 -2.57
C HIS A 112 -1.05 -2.12 -2.03
N TRP A 113 -0.33 -1.15 -2.64
CA TRP A 113 -0.44 0.26 -2.28
C TRP A 113 -1.83 0.83 -2.55
N SER A 114 -2.51 0.39 -3.61
CA SER A 114 -3.87 0.82 -3.92
C SER A 114 -4.89 0.31 -2.91
N ILE A 115 -4.70 -0.90 -2.37
CA ILE A 115 -5.54 -1.45 -1.29
C ILE A 115 -5.32 -0.65 -0.01
N GLU A 116 -4.05 -0.43 0.36
CA GLU A 116 -3.68 0.33 1.54
C GLU A 116 -4.21 1.78 1.46
N ASN A 117 -4.01 2.46 0.33
CA ASN A 117 -4.52 3.82 0.12
C ASN A 117 -6.04 3.92 0.14
N LYS A 118 -6.75 2.98 -0.49
CA LYS A 118 -8.22 2.99 -0.47
C LYS A 118 -8.74 2.78 0.95
N LEU A 119 -8.04 2.01 1.77
CA LEU A 119 -8.39 1.81 3.17
C LEU A 119 -8.08 3.07 4.00
N HIS A 120 -6.86 3.60 3.90
CA HIS A 120 -6.43 4.80 4.61
C HIS A 120 -7.26 6.02 4.24
N TYR A 121 -7.47 6.28 2.95
CA TYR A 121 -8.30 7.42 2.52
C TYR A 121 -9.72 7.37 3.12
N VAL A 122 -10.36 6.21 3.11
CA VAL A 122 -11.68 6.05 3.73
C VAL A 122 -11.59 6.25 5.24
N ARG A 123 -10.58 5.70 5.90
CA ARG A 123 -10.38 5.83 7.34
C ARG A 123 -10.12 7.28 7.77
N ASP A 124 -9.22 7.96 7.10
CA ASP A 124 -8.77 9.31 7.45
C ASP A 124 -9.84 10.34 7.05
N THR A 125 -10.44 10.20 5.86
CA THR A 125 -11.42 11.18 5.35
C THR A 125 -12.85 10.88 5.78
N THR A 126 -13.25 9.61 5.82
CA THR A 126 -14.65 9.22 6.08
C THR A 126 -14.91 8.90 7.54
N PHE A 127 -13.95 8.28 8.22
CA PHE A 127 -14.02 8.03 9.67
C PHE A 127 -13.28 9.07 10.51
N ASP A 128 -12.77 10.11 9.85
CA ASP A 128 -12.16 11.29 10.48
C ASP A 128 -11.09 10.92 11.51
N GLU A 129 -10.30 9.89 11.19
CA GLU A 129 -9.34 9.31 12.14
C GLU A 129 -8.31 10.33 12.60
N ASP A 130 -7.91 11.28 11.75
CA ASP A 130 -6.97 12.34 12.09
C ASP A 130 -7.47 13.28 13.20
N ARG A 131 -8.79 13.43 13.37
CA ARG A 131 -9.40 14.21 14.45
C ARG A 131 -9.69 13.39 15.70
N CYS A 132 -9.41 12.08 15.68
CA CYS A 132 -9.60 11.22 16.85
C CYS A 132 -8.60 11.59 17.96
N SER A 133 -9.09 12.12 19.08
CA SER A 133 -8.28 12.57 20.21
C SER A 133 -7.74 11.46 21.11
N ILE A 134 -7.99 10.18 20.76
CA ILE A 134 -7.52 9.03 21.54
C ILE A 134 -5.99 8.95 21.45
N ARG A 135 -5.32 9.19 22.58
CA ARG A 135 -3.84 9.19 22.67
C ARG A 135 -3.24 7.85 23.15
N SER A 136 -4.06 6.89 23.56
CA SER A 136 -3.60 5.55 23.96
C SER A 136 -3.39 4.66 22.74
N ALA A 137 -2.20 4.06 22.62
CA ALA A 137 -1.86 3.12 21.54
C ALA A 137 -2.83 1.92 21.45
N THR A 138 -3.35 1.46 22.59
CA THR A 138 -4.36 0.38 22.62
C THR A 138 -5.72 0.88 22.13
N GLY A 139 -6.15 2.08 22.55
CA GLY A 139 -7.40 2.67 22.08
C GLY A 139 -7.39 2.96 20.57
N GLN A 140 -6.27 3.42 20.04
CA GLN A 140 -6.08 3.62 18.59
C GLN A 140 -6.18 2.31 17.80
N ARG A 141 -5.57 1.22 18.28
CA ARG A 141 -5.66 -0.12 17.65
C ARG A 141 -7.08 -0.67 17.65
N VAL A 142 -7.81 -0.51 18.76
CA VAL A 142 -9.21 -0.94 18.87
C VAL A 142 -10.07 -0.16 17.87
N MET A 143 -9.93 1.17 17.79
CA MET A 143 -10.67 1.98 16.82
C MET A 143 -10.32 1.67 15.37
N ALA A 144 -9.04 1.47 15.04
CA ALA A 144 -8.67 1.02 13.70
C ALA A 144 -9.34 -0.32 13.34
N SER A 145 -9.44 -1.25 14.29
CA SER A 145 -10.09 -2.55 14.07
C SER A 145 -11.59 -2.41 13.83
N PHE A 146 -12.29 -1.59 14.62
CA PHE A 146 -13.71 -1.30 14.41
C PHE A 146 -13.97 -0.60 13.07
N ARG A 147 -13.16 0.40 12.70
CA ARG A 147 -13.27 1.08 11.41
C ARG A 147 -13.06 0.10 10.26
N ASN A 148 -12.05 -0.77 10.34
CA ASN A 148 -11.82 -1.81 9.35
C ASN A 148 -13.01 -2.77 9.22
N LEU A 149 -13.62 -3.18 10.33
CA LEU A 149 -14.82 -4.02 10.32
C LEU A 149 -15.97 -3.34 9.58
N VAL A 150 -16.27 -2.08 9.89
CA VAL A 150 -17.35 -1.32 9.24
C VAL A 150 -17.07 -1.14 7.74
N ILE A 151 -15.84 -0.83 7.35
CA ILE A 151 -15.44 -0.71 5.94
C ILE A 151 -15.66 -2.04 5.21
N SER A 152 -15.25 -3.16 5.82
CA SER A 152 -15.44 -4.50 5.27
C SER A 152 -16.92 -4.85 5.14
N LEU A 153 -17.75 -4.57 6.15
CA LEU A 153 -19.20 -4.82 6.09
C LEU A 153 -19.86 -4.03 4.96
N ILE A 154 -19.55 -2.75 4.80
CA ILE A 154 -20.08 -1.92 3.72
C ILE A 154 -19.67 -2.48 2.36
N ARG A 155 -18.40 -2.89 2.19
CA ARG A 155 -17.91 -3.45 0.91
C ARG A 155 -18.53 -4.81 0.58
N LEU A 156 -18.88 -5.61 1.57
CA LEU A 156 -19.44 -6.96 1.38
C LEU A 156 -20.97 -6.95 1.22
N LYS A 157 -21.67 -6.03 1.90
CA LYS A 157 -23.14 -6.04 2.01
C LYS A 157 -23.81 -4.94 1.18
N THR A 158 -23.03 -4.03 0.58
CA THR A 158 -23.58 -2.94 -0.21
C THR A 158 -22.86 -2.87 -1.57
N SER A 159 -23.63 -2.73 -2.64
CA SER A 159 -23.10 -2.51 -4.01
C SER A 159 -22.58 -1.07 -4.22
N GLU A 160 -22.80 -0.20 -3.23
CA GLU A 160 -22.42 1.21 -3.27
C GLU A 160 -20.92 1.39 -3.10
N LYS A 161 -20.30 2.03 -4.09
CA LYS A 161 -18.85 2.30 -4.08
C LYS A 161 -18.47 3.46 -3.14
N ASN A 162 -19.44 4.27 -2.71
CA ASN A 162 -19.22 5.43 -1.86
C ASN A 162 -19.46 5.13 -0.38
N THR A 163 -18.39 4.79 0.34
CA THR A 163 -18.45 4.48 1.78
C THR A 163 -18.96 5.66 2.63
N ALA A 164 -18.68 6.91 2.25
CA ALA A 164 -19.15 8.09 2.98
C ALA A 164 -20.67 8.28 2.90
N GLN A 165 -21.25 7.98 1.73
CA GLN A 165 -22.69 8.03 1.53
C GLN A 165 -23.41 6.98 2.37
N VAL A 166 -22.92 5.74 2.35
CA VAL A 166 -23.50 4.64 3.15
C VAL A 166 -23.40 4.94 4.65
N LEU A 167 -22.28 5.49 5.11
CA LEU A 167 -22.14 5.91 6.51
C LEU A 167 -23.11 7.02 6.91
N ARG A 168 -23.30 8.06 6.08
CA ARG A 168 -24.29 9.11 6.36
C ARG A 168 -25.71 8.55 6.41
N GLN A 169 -26.04 7.64 5.50
CA GLN A 169 -27.35 6.99 5.48
C GLN A 169 -27.59 6.17 6.76
N ASN A 170 -26.60 5.37 7.18
CA ASN A 170 -26.67 4.60 8.42
C ASN A 170 -26.72 5.47 9.68
N ALA A 171 -25.99 6.58 9.70
CA ALA A 171 -26.05 7.55 10.80
C ALA A 171 -27.44 8.21 10.92
N MET A 172 -28.08 8.51 9.78
CA MET A 172 -29.44 9.06 9.75
C MET A 172 -30.52 7.99 9.99
N LYS A 173 -30.23 6.72 9.73
CA LYS A 173 -31.16 5.58 9.82
C LYS A 173 -30.50 4.41 10.55
N PRO A 174 -30.49 4.40 11.90
CA PRO A 174 -29.76 3.40 12.69
C PRO A 174 -30.19 1.94 12.42
N HIS A 175 -31.44 1.72 12.03
CA HIS A 175 -31.93 0.37 11.65
C HIS A 175 -31.21 -0.22 10.42
N LEU A 176 -30.71 0.63 9.51
CA LEU A 176 -29.89 0.16 8.38
C LEU A 176 -28.51 -0.30 8.84
N ALA A 177 -27.97 0.30 9.89
CA ALA A 177 -26.70 -0.13 10.48
C ALA A 177 -26.83 -1.50 11.17
N LEU A 178 -27.95 -1.74 11.86
CA LEU A 178 -28.28 -3.05 12.47
C LEU A 178 -28.44 -4.13 11.39
N ALA A 179 -29.22 -3.84 10.33
CA ALA A 179 -29.38 -4.76 9.20
C ALA A 179 -28.04 -5.11 8.51
N LEU A 180 -27.11 -4.14 8.42
CA LEU A 180 -25.75 -4.36 7.92
C LEU A 180 -24.93 -5.32 8.78
N MET A 181 -25.20 -5.36 10.10
CA MET A 181 -24.59 -6.26 11.07
C MET A 181 -25.32 -7.61 11.17
N GLY A 182 -26.48 -7.76 10.51
CA GLY A 182 -27.32 -8.95 10.61
C GLY A 182 -28.11 -9.06 11.92
N LEU A 183 -28.35 -7.92 12.57
CA LEU A 183 -29.15 -7.75 13.78
C LEU A 183 -30.46 -7.02 13.44
#